data_AF-A0A919I438-F1
#
_entry.id   AF-A0A919I438-F1
#
_cell.length_a   1.000
_cell.length_b   1.000
_cell.length_c   1.000
_cell.angle_alpha   90.00
_cell.angle_beta   90.00
_cell.angle_gamma   90.00
#
_symmetry.space_group_name_H-M   'P 1'
#
loop_
_entity.id
_entity.type
_entity.pdbx_description
1 polymer ?
#
loop_
_entity_poly.entity_id
_entity_poly.type
_entity_poly.pdbx_seq_one_letter_code
_entity_poly.pdbx_strand_id
1 'polypeptide(L)'
;MLKWLIIFLAFSCTVLGQQMLEGKIVDAETGKPVAFASIGVMGTTKGTSSNLNGQFTLSVPGKVSLKISCVGYESQVVNSTVDIRLIKLKPIATQLSEIVIFDKEINARKVVRKAFASIKENYITQPFLQKFFYRHYCKDDSVYGRIVEAFVDVWKNEGYQSLQKSAGEKEEIRVTQIRRSLDRTIMAQGHEPMSIGNILQADIVGYQTREKSEHLSYFTDLSNLKTDFDSYSFLFKGITTYDGEEVYEIGYAYKKDSVLTTSGEYLQLTQISGSLFIVPDSHAIIKAEDVRRYGESVVRTSSFYRKYNGRYQPYHFIRDGENHLSDNTVHSFHIELTSVETSTELSEKFTGREPGREQLLNIPYDSAFWSTTTVLKATPLENKIISDLGGGASLNKQFYLYRQYELNVNDGGKNGAEKFNWFKQFSESRKTLYLVFWASDCKPYLADLELAKRLQKRYRNKITFVLLSLDEDESLWKQTVSKYNLYSDGIVNYRIGKDEMILKSFDVKGVPTFVLIPRNSKAFDPHVKPPSDPQLEEDFKILLNNRSE
;
A
#
# COMPACT_ATOMS: atom_id res chain seq x y z
N MET A 1 35.39 45.63 9.55
CA MET A 1 34.41 44.56 9.89
C MET A 1 32.95 45.00 9.69
N LEU A 2 32.56 46.23 10.01
CA LEU A 2 31.17 46.71 9.88
C LEU A 2 30.60 46.68 8.43
N LYS A 3 31.43 46.94 7.41
CA LYS A 3 31.03 46.86 5.98
C LYS A 3 30.68 45.44 5.51
N TRP A 4 31.24 44.40 6.11
CA TRP A 4 30.94 42.99 5.77
C TRP A 4 29.70 42.49 6.51
N LEU A 5 29.37 43.07 7.67
CA LEU A 5 28.16 42.75 8.44
C LEU A 5 26.87 43.21 7.74
N ILE A 6 26.93 44.35 7.02
CA ILE A 6 25.78 44.92 6.30
C ILE A 6 25.48 44.14 5.01
N ILE A 7 26.50 43.55 4.37
CA ILE A 7 26.32 42.67 3.19
C ILE A 7 25.73 41.32 3.58
N PHE A 8 25.96 40.84 4.81
CA PHE A 8 25.33 39.63 5.33
C PHE A 8 23.86 39.84 5.75
N LEU A 9 23.47 41.04 6.19
CA LEU A 9 22.06 41.35 6.51
C LEU A 9 21.17 41.58 5.27
N ALA A 10 21.74 41.95 4.13
CA ALA A 10 20.99 42.13 2.87
C ALA A 10 20.63 40.80 2.18
N PHE A 11 21.09 39.67 2.71
CA PHE A 11 20.76 38.31 2.25
C PHE A 11 19.76 37.61 3.18
N SER A 12 18.94 38.35 3.92
CA SER A 12 17.71 37.79 4.50
C SER A 12 16.72 37.56 3.36
N CYS A 13 16.91 36.47 2.62
CA CYS A 13 15.89 35.93 1.73
C CYS A 13 14.61 35.83 2.57
N THR A 14 13.58 36.59 2.21
CA THR A 14 12.26 36.42 2.80
C THR A 14 11.81 35.01 2.46
N VAL A 15 12.06 34.07 3.37
CA VAL A 15 11.42 32.76 3.33
C VAL A 15 9.93 33.06 3.43
N LEU A 16 9.22 33.01 2.30
CA LEU A 16 7.77 32.92 2.32
C LEU A 16 7.45 31.66 3.11
N GLY A 17 7.00 31.84 4.36
CA GLY A 17 6.65 30.74 5.23
C GLY A 17 5.58 29.89 4.53
N GLN A 18 5.87 28.60 4.34
CA GLN A 18 4.86 27.65 3.91
C GLN A 18 3.78 27.60 5.00
N GLN A 19 2.53 27.72 4.60
CA GLN A 19 1.38 27.62 5.48
C GLN A 19 0.69 26.28 5.24
N MET A 20 0.43 25.53 6.31
CA MET A 20 -0.41 24.33 6.24
C MET A 20 -1.88 24.74 6.33
N LEU A 21 -2.64 24.47 5.28
CA LEU A 21 -4.09 24.62 5.26
C LEU A 21 -4.73 23.31 5.68
N GLU A 22 -5.73 23.36 6.57
CA GLU A 22 -6.49 22.19 7.01
C GLU A 22 -7.99 22.48 6.97
N GLY A 23 -8.77 21.50 6.51
CA GLY A 23 -10.22 21.65 6.46
C GLY A 23 -10.97 20.32 6.35
N LYS A 24 -12.31 20.42 6.38
CA LYS A 24 -13.24 19.32 6.15
C LYS A 24 -14.28 19.73 5.10
N ILE A 25 -14.55 18.85 4.15
CA ILE A 25 -15.54 19.02 3.09
C ILE A 25 -16.75 18.15 3.43
N VAL A 26 -17.93 18.77 3.43
CA VAL A 26 -19.20 18.10 3.69
C VAL A 26 -20.23 18.50 2.65
N ASP A 27 -21.21 17.64 2.47
CA ASP A 27 -22.44 17.91 1.74
C ASP A 27 -23.21 19.03 2.45
N ALA A 28 -23.61 20.07 1.71
CA ALA A 28 -24.31 21.23 2.24
C ALA A 28 -25.72 20.91 2.76
N GLU A 29 -26.38 19.89 2.22
CA GLU A 29 -27.73 19.48 2.55
C GLU A 29 -27.73 18.40 3.64
N THR A 30 -26.92 17.35 3.48
CA THR A 30 -26.93 16.19 4.38
C THR A 30 -25.93 16.30 5.53
N GLY A 31 -24.92 17.17 5.41
CA GLY A 31 -23.81 17.28 6.36
C GLY A 31 -22.85 16.08 6.35
N LYS A 32 -23.07 15.09 5.47
CA LYS A 32 -22.19 13.92 5.35
C LYS A 32 -20.84 14.31 4.76
N PRO A 33 -19.74 13.62 5.11
CA PRO A 33 -18.44 13.88 4.51
C PRO A 33 -18.44 13.67 3.00
N VAL A 34 -17.77 14.57 2.27
CA VAL A 34 -17.49 14.37 0.84
C VAL A 34 -16.08 13.81 0.71
N ALA A 35 -16.01 12.49 0.50
CA ALA A 35 -14.76 11.80 0.29
C ALA A 35 -14.18 12.08 -1.10
N PHE A 36 -12.85 12.10 -1.19
CA PHE A 36 -12.09 12.16 -2.45
C PHE A 36 -12.35 13.40 -3.31
N ALA A 37 -12.85 14.48 -2.72
CA ALA A 37 -12.96 15.78 -3.38
C ALA A 37 -11.55 16.27 -3.72
N SER A 38 -11.38 16.81 -4.93
CA SER A 38 -10.15 17.46 -5.39
C SER A 38 -10.02 18.83 -4.73
N ILE A 39 -8.84 19.16 -4.23
CA ILE A 39 -8.48 20.50 -3.74
C ILE A 39 -7.23 20.94 -4.49
N GLY A 40 -7.38 21.87 -5.43
CA GLY A 40 -6.28 22.40 -6.26
C GLY A 40 -5.97 23.86 -5.98
N VAL A 41 -4.68 24.22 -5.96
CA VAL A 41 -4.25 25.62 -5.92
C VAL A 41 -4.36 26.22 -7.32
N MET A 42 -5.21 27.23 -7.46
CA MET A 42 -5.50 27.88 -8.75
C MET A 42 -4.21 28.37 -9.43
N GLY A 43 -4.06 28.08 -10.72
CA GLY A 43 -2.90 28.46 -11.53
C GLY A 43 -1.68 27.54 -11.39
N THR A 44 -1.70 26.55 -10.49
CA THR A 44 -0.57 25.62 -10.27
C THR A 44 -1.03 24.17 -10.34
N THR A 45 -0.08 23.23 -10.38
CA THR A 45 -0.35 21.79 -10.28
C THR A 45 -0.44 21.30 -8.83
N LYS A 46 -0.16 22.18 -7.85
CA LYS A 46 -0.17 21.84 -6.43
C LYS A 46 -1.59 21.58 -5.93
N GLY A 47 -1.77 20.51 -5.17
CA GLY A 47 -3.06 20.20 -4.57
C GLY A 47 -3.02 18.95 -3.70
N THR A 48 -4.22 18.55 -3.28
CA THR A 48 -4.47 17.38 -2.44
C THR A 48 -5.87 16.84 -2.76
N SER A 49 -6.30 15.82 -2.03
CA SER A 49 -7.67 15.28 -2.03
C SER A 49 -8.21 15.21 -0.59
N SER A 50 -9.53 15.12 -0.43
CA SER A 50 -10.13 14.79 0.87
C SER A 50 -10.12 13.27 1.10
N ASN A 51 -9.92 12.86 2.35
CA ASN A 51 -10.03 11.45 2.75
C ASN A 51 -11.50 11.00 2.91
N LEU A 52 -11.71 9.76 3.35
CA LEU A 52 -13.04 9.17 3.62
C LEU A 52 -13.92 10.00 4.58
N ASN A 53 -13.30 10.75 5.49
CA ASN A 53 -13.99 11.64 6.44
C ASN A 53 -14.11 13.08 5.93
N GLY A 54 -13.82 13.31 4.65
CA GLY A 54 -13.87 14.62 4.00
C GLY A 54 -12.75 15.58 4.44
N GLN A 55 -11.77 15.12 5.23
CA GLN A 55 -10.70 15.97 5.76
C GLN A 55 -9.53 16.07 4.78
N PHE A 56 -8.85 17.22 4.76
CA PHE A 56 -7.67 17.44 3.91
C PHE A 56 -6.60 18.27 4.62
N THR A 57 -5.34 18.14 4.19
CA THR A 57 -4.28 19.12 4.45
C THR A 57 -3.60 19.52 3.15
N LEU A 58 -3.12 20.76 3.07
CA LEU A 58 -2.43 21.29 1.90
C LEU A 58 -1.42 22.36 2.30
N SER A 59 -0.13 22.10 2.06
CA SER A 59 0.95 23.08 2.23
C SER A 59 1.00 24.03 1.03
N VAL A 60 0.92 25.34 1.29
CA VAL A 60 0.87 26.39 0.27
C VAL A 60 1.86 27.53 0.57
N PRO A 61 2.39 28.21 -0.47
CA PRO A 61 3.22 29.39 -0.29
C PRO A 61 2.31 30.61 0.00
N GLY A 62 1.93 30.81 1.25
CA GLY A 62 1.11 31.94 1.68
C GLY A 62 -0.34 31.91 1.18
N LYS A 63 -0.88 33.09 0.82
CA LYS A 63 -2.29 33.25 0.46
C LYS A 63 -2.55 32.80 -0.98
N VAL A 64 -3.45 31.83 -1.14
CA VAL A 64 -3.87 31.26 -2.42
C VAL A 64 -5.39 31.17 -2.57
N SER A 65 -5.87 30.96 -3.79
CA SER A 65 -7.24 30.54 -4.10
C SER A 65 -7.29 29.04 -4.39
N LEU A 66 -8.21 28.33 -3.75
CA LEU A 66 -8.41 26.89 -3.90
C LEU A 66 -9.65 26.63 -4.75
N LYS A 67 -9.55 25.69 -5.70
CA LYS A 67 -10.71 25.09 -6.39
C LYS A 67 -11.00 23.75 -5.74
N ILE A 68 -12.24 23.58 -5.27
CA ILE A 68 -12.74 22.35 -4.68
C ILE A 68 -13.81 21.75 -5.60
N SER A 69 -13.68 20.47 -5.94
CA SER A 69 -14.64 19.78 -6.80
C SER A 69 -14.77 18.28 -6.50
N CYS A 70 -15.97 17.73 -6.74
CA CYS A 70 -16.30 16.31 -6.57
C CYS A 70 -17.43 15.90 -7.53
N VAL A 71 -17.54 14.62 -7.90
CA VAL A 71 -18.65 14.10 -8.74
C VAL A 71 -19.97 14.33 -8.02
N GLY A 72 -20.97 14.87 -8.73
CA GLY A 72 -22.31 15.10 -8.18
C GLY A 72 -22.43 16.35 -7.29
N TYR A 73 -21.42 17.23 -7.28
CA TYR A 73 -21.43 18.48 -6.52
C TYR A 73 -21.06 19.68 -7.39
N GLU A 74 -21.61 20.85 -7.05
CA GLU A 74 -21.17 22.13 -7.60
C GLU A 74 -19.73 22.43 -7.16
N SER A 75 -18.88 22.83 -8.12
CA SER A 75 -17.50 23.20 -7.82
C SER A 75 -17.44 24.59 -7.16
N GLN A 76 -16.58 24.73 -6.15
CA GLN A 76 -16.47 25.97 -5.37
C GLN A 76 -15.03 26.50 -5.40
N VAL A 77 -14.89 27.82 -5.54
CA VAL A 77 -13.61 28.52 -5.34
C VAL A 77 -13.61 29.18 -3.98
N VAL A 78 -12.58 28.91 -3.17
CA VAL A 78 -12.43 29.44 -1.81
C VAL A 78 -11.06 30.09 -1.65
N ASN A 79 -11.03 31.31 -1.11
CA ASN A 79 -9.76 31.96 -0.80
C ASN A 79 -9.24 31.47 0.57
N SER A 80 -7.97 31.10 0.65
CA SER A 80 -7.32 30.64 1.89
C SER A 80 -7.28 31.69 3.02
N THR A 81 -7.61 32.95 2.73
CA THR A 81 -7.78 34.01 3.74
C THR A 81 -9.09 33.92 4.54
N VAL A 82 -10.06 33.14 4.07
CA VAL A 82 -11.33 32.90 4.76
C VAL A 82 -11.19 31.65 5.64
N ASP A 83 -12.11 31.45 6.60
CA ASP A 83 -12.15 30.22 7.39
C ASP A 83 -12.48 29.01 6.49
N ILE A 84 -11.46 28.20 6.22
CA ILE A 84 -11.54 26.99 5.40
C ILE A 84 -11.70 25.71 6.24
N ARG A 85 -11.90 25.83 7.57
CA ARG A 85 -12.02 24.66 8.46
C ARG A 85 -13.20 23.76 8.09
N LEU A 86 -14.26 24.34 7.54
CA LEU A 86 -15.42 23.62 7.03
C LEU A 86 -15.88 24.21 5.69
N ILE A 87 -15.82 23.40 4.63
CA ILE A 87 -16.29 23.75 3.29
C ILE A 87 -17.53 22.90 3.00
N LYS A 88 -18.60 23.54 2.53
CA LYS A 88 -19.86 22.88 2.21
C LYS A 88 -20.09 22.88 0.71
N LEU A 89 -20.06 21.70 0.09
CA LEU A 89 -20.37 21.56 -1.33
C LEU A 89 -21.86 21.32 -1.50
N LYS A 90 -22.49 22.07 -2.40
CA LYS A 90 -23.88 21.85 -2.77
C LYS A 90 -23.97 20.64 -3.68
N PRO A 91 -24.79 19.62 -3.34
CA PRO A 91 -25.13 18.57 -4.29
C PRO A 91 -25.71 19.22 -5.54
N ILE A 92 -25.29 18.76 -6.71
CA ILE A 92 -26.00 19.09 -7.94
C ILE A 92 -27.03 18.00 -8.14
N ALA A 93 -28.31 18.36 -8.16
CA ALA A 93 -29.36 17.40 -8.50
C ALA A 93 -29.14 16.96 -9.95
N THR A 94 -28.54 15.80 -10.15
CA THR A 94 -28.73 15.07 -11.39
C THR A 94 -30.21 14.74 -11.45
N GLN A 95 -30.98 15.50 -12.23
CA GLN A 95 -32.20 14.92 -12.76
C GLN A 95 -31.76 13.64 -13.46
N LEU A 96 -32.24 12.49 -13.00
CA LEU A 96 -32.47 11.38 -13.92
C LEU A 96 -33.31 12.03 -15.01
N SER A 97 -32.70 12.32 -16.15
CA SER A 97 -33.48 12.84 -17.25
C SER A 97 -34.48 11.74 -17.54
N GLU A 98 -35.76 12.01 -17.25
CA GLU A 98 -36.90 11.28 -17.79
C GLU A 98 -36.52 10.91 -19.21
N ILE A 99 -36.52 9.59 -19.54
CA ILE A 99 -35.93 8.99 -20.76
C ILE A 99 -35.73 10.08 -21.81
N VAL A 100 -34.52 10.67 -21.85
CA VAL A 100 -34.21 11.57 -22.95
C VAL A 100 -34.11 10.62 -24.12
N ILE A 101 -35.20 10.53 -24.86
CA ILE A 101 -35.21 9.93 -26.18
C ILE A 101 -34.27 10.82 -26.97
N PHE A 102 -32.98 10.50 -26.93
CA PHE A 102 -32.09 10.97 -27.95
C PHE A 102 -32.70 10.47 -29.26
N ASP A 103 -32.82 11.33 -30.27
CA ASP A 103 -33.10 10.91 -31.66
C ASP A 103 -32.07 9.86 -32.15
N LYS A 104 -31.01 9.60 -31.36
CA LYS A 104 -29.94 8.65 -31.61
C LYS A 104 -29.54 7.92 -30.33
N GLU A 105 -29.74 6.60 -30.31
CA GLU A 105 -29.24 5.71 -29.27
C GLU A 105 -27.73 5.93 -28.99
N ILE A 106 -27.37 6.29 -27.75
CA ILE A 106 -25.96 6.48 -27.37
C ILE A 106 -25.26 5.13 -27.40
N ASN A 107 -24.41 4.92 -28.40
CA ASN A 107 -23.62 3.71 -28.50
C ASN A 107 -22.42 3.76 -27.53
N ALA A 108 -22.61 3.22 -26.32
CA ALA A 108 -21.61 3.17 -25.25
C ALA A 108 -20.24 2.63 -25.73
N ARG A 109 -20.26 1.53 -26.49
CA ARG A 109 -19.05 0.94 -27.09
C ARG A 109 -18.31 1.94 -27.98
N LYS A 110 -19.02 2.75 -28.78
CA LYS A 110 -18.40 3.78 -29.63
C LYS A 110 -17.81 4.92 -28.80
N VAL A 111 -18.48 5.34 -27.73
CA VAL A 111 -17.98 6.38 -26.80
C VAL A 111 -16.65 5.95 -26.19
N VAL A 112 -16.56 4.76 -25.62
CA VAL A 112 -15.33 4.26 -25.00
C VAL A 112 -14.19 4.14 -26.01
N ARG A 113 -14.47 3.65 -27.23
CA ARG A 113 -13.46 3.59 -28.30
C ARG A 113 -12.90 4.96 -28.63
N LYS A 114 -13.76 5.99 -28.75
CA LYS A 114 -13.31 7.36 -29.00
C LYS A 114 -12.53 7.93 -27.82
N ALA A 115 -12.90 7.59 -26.59
CA ALA A 115 -12.19 8.05 -25.40
C ALA A 115 -10.73 7.57 -25.40
N PHE A 116 -10.52 6.27 -25.65
CA PHE A 116 -9.17 5.71 -25.79
C PHE A 116 -8.39 6.21 -27.00
N ALA A 117 -9.08 6.65 -28.06
CA ALA A 117 -8.46 7.28 -29.22
C ALA A 117 -8.06 8.74 -28.97
N SER A 118 -8.75 9.43 -28.06
CA SER A 118 -8.59 10.87 -27.79
C SER A 118 -7.60 11.17 -26.64
N ILE A 119 -6.80 10.19 -26.23
CA ILE A 119 -5.86 10.33 -25.09
C ILE A 119 -4.77 11.38 -25.40
N LYS A 120 -4.24 11.41 -26.62
CA LYS A 120 -3.14 12.32 -26.97
C LYS A 120 -3.59 13.78 -27.00
N GLU A 121 -4.86 14.01 -27.27
CA GLU A 121 -5.52 15.31 -27.37
C GLU A 121 -5.88 15.84 -25.98
N ASN A 122 -6.21 14.95 -25.05
CA ASN A 122 -6.74 15.31 -23.74
C ASN A 122 -5.69 15.35 -22.62
N TYR A 123 -4.58 14.59 -22.72
CA TYR A 123 -3.61 14.43 -21.62
C TYR A 123 -2.22 14.97 -21.99
N ILE A 124 -1.32 15.06 -21.01
CA ILE A 124 0.03 15.61 -21.18
C ILE A 124 0.89 14.65 -22.03
N THR A 125 1.36 15.08 -23.19
CA THR A 125 2.16 14.24 -24.10
C THR A 125 3.66 14.50 -24.02
N GLN A 126 4.11 15.55 -23.31
CA GLN A 126 5.53 15.78 -23.06
C GLN A 126 6.00 15.00 -21.83
N PRO A 127 7.31 14.74 -21.68
CA PRO A 127 7.84 14.15 -20.44
C PRO A 127 7.52 15.01 -19.22
N PHE A 128 7.17 14.39 -18.10
CA PHE A 128 6.87 15.10 -16.87
C PHE A 128 7.17 14.26 -15.62
N LEU A 129 7.48 14.94 -14.51
CA LEU A 129 7.54 14.37 -13.18
C LEU A 129 6.20 14.55 -12.48
N GLN A 130 5.72 13.51 -11.81
CA GLN A 130 4.59 13.59 -10.91
C GLN A 130 4.98 13.11 -9.51
N LYS A 131 4.77 13.97 -8.51
CA LYS A 131 5.06 13.69 -7.10
C LYS A 131 3.77 13.25 -6.42
N PHE A 132 3.84 12.16 -5.67
CA PHE A 132 2.69 11.55 -5.02
C PHE A 132 2.94 11.35 -3.52
N PHE A 133 1.86 11.46 -2.76
CA PHE A 133 1.75 10.89 -1.42
C PHE A 133 1.10 9.51 -1.53
N TYR A 134 1.79 8.48 -1.05
CA TYR A 134 1.32 7.11 -0.97
C TYR A 134 0.92 6.79 0.47
N ARG A 135 -0.22 6.16 0.66
CA ARG A 135 -0.59 5.52 1.94
C ARG A 135 -1.15 4.13 1.68
N HIS A 136 -0.78 3.20 2.55
CA HIS A 136 -1.28 1.84 2.54
C HIS A 136 -1.47 1.37 3.96
N TYR A 137 -2.67 0.90 4.31
CA TYR A 137 -2.88 0.18 5.56
C TYR A 137 -3.67 -1.11 5.32
N CYS A 138 -3.47 -2.10 6.20
CA CYS A 138 -4.20 -3.34 6.14
C CYS A 138 -4.51 -3.89 7.54
N LYS A 139 -5.51 -4.77 7.60
CA LYS A 139 -6.00 -5.42 8.82
C LYS A 139 -6.31 -6.88 8.54
N ASP A 140 -6.21 -7.70 9.58
CA ASP A 140 -6.79 -9.03 9.62
C ASP A 140 -8.04 -8.94 10.50
N ASP A 141 -9.18 -9.30 9.94
CA ASP A 141 -10.52 -9.15 10.51
C ASP A 141 -10.83 -7.69 10.94
N SER A 142 -10.69 -7.40 12.23
CA SER A 142 -10.96 -6.08 12.81
C SER A 142 -9.70 -5.34 13.30
N VAL A 143 -8.53 -6.00 13.25
CA VAL A 143 -7.29 -5.52 13.86
C VAL A 143 -6.33 -5.02 12.80
N TYR A 144 -6.01 -3.73 12.83
CA TYR A 144 -5.01 -3.17 11.93
C TYR A 144 -3.63 -3.74 12.21
N GLY A 145 -2.99 -4.20 11.13
CA GLY A 145 -1.68 -4.79 11.20
C GLY A 145 -0.63 -4.16 10.30
N ARG A 146 -0.94 -3.16 9.48
CA ARG A 146 0.11 -2.36 8.84
C ARG A 146 -0.36 -0.96 8.53
N ILE A 147 0.55 0.00 8.58
CA ILE A 147 0.47 1.25 7.82
C ILE A 147 1.84 1.59 7.22
N VAL A 148 1.84 2.01 5.97
CA VAL A 148 2.99 2.51 5.22
C VAL A 148 2.58 3.83 4.59
N GLU A 149 3.41 4.85 4.74
CA GLU A 149 3.26 6.14 4.08
C GLU A 149 4.56 6.52 3.41
N ALA A 150 4.49 7.06 2.20
CA ALA A 150 5.66 7.43 1.43
C ALA A 150 5.42 8.62 0.51
N PHE A 151 6.50 9.30 0.14
CA PHE A 151 6.51 10.22 -1.00
C PHE A 151 7.20 9.54 -2.17
N VAL A 152 6.52 9.56 -3.30
CA VAL A 152 6.87 8.82 -4.50
C VAL A 152 6.93 9.77 -5.68
N ASP A 153 8.07 9.79 -6.34
CA ASP A 153 8.31 10.48 -7.60
C ASP A 153 8.09 9.48 -8.74
N VAL A 154 7.27 9.86 -9.73
CA VAL A 154 7.00 9.07 -10.94
C VAL A 154 7.34 9.88 -12.18
N TRP A 155 8.38 9.48 -12.90
CA TRP A 155 8.82 10.10 -14.15
C TRP A 155 8.13 9.47 -15.36
N LYS A 156 7.20 10.19 -16.00
CA LYS A 156 6.53 9.71 -17.21
C LYS A 156 7.31 10.11 -18.46
N ASN A 157 8.22 9.25 -18.91
CA ASN A 157 9.21 9.61 -19.94
C ASN A 157 8.60 9.94 -21.32
N GLU A 158 7.44 9.36 -21.68
CA GLU A 158 6.74 9.61 -22.95
C GLU A 158 5.43 10.40 -22.75
N GLY A 159 5.17 10.89 -21.55
CA GLY A 159 3.83 11.35 -21.16
C GLY A 159 2.77 10.31 -21.56
N TYR A 160 1.65 10.80 -22.11
CA TYR A 160 0.55 9.99 -22.64
C TYR A 160 0.61 9.84 -24.18
N GLN A 161 1.81 9.82 -24.79
CA GLN A 161 1.98 9.64 -26.25
C GLN A 161 1.71 8.22 -26.76
N SER A 162 1.95 7.21 -25.93
CA SER A 162 1.86 5.80 -26.32
C SER A 162 1.28 4.96 -25.18
N LEU A 163 0.81 3.75 -25.50
CA LEU A 163 0.39 2.78 -24.49
C LEU A 163 1.63 2.29 -23.73
N GLN A 164 1.67 2.49 -22.42
CA GLN A 164 2.79 2.03 -21.61
C GLN A 164 2.72 0.52 -21.35
N LYS A 165 3.88 -0.17 -21.36
CA LYS A 165 3.96 -1.64 -21.39
C LYS A 165 3.53 -2.33 -20.09
N SER A 166 3.66 -1.67 -18.95
CA SER A 166 3.03 -1.95 -17.64
C SER A 166 3.57 -0.90 -16.65
N ALA A 167 2.84 -0.61 -15.56
CA ALA A 167 3.36 0.29 -14.53
C ALA A 167 4.58 -0.33 -13.82
N GLY A 168 5.69 0.40 -13.74
CA GLY A 168 6.90 -0.06 -13.03
C GLY A 168 7.88 -0.90 -13.85
N GLU A 169 7.59 -1.21 -15.12
CA GLU A 169 8.55 -1.93 -16.01
C GLU A 169 9.59 -1.03 -16.66
N LYS A 170 9.36 0.28 -16.70
CA LYS A 170 10.35 1.29 -17.08
C LYS A 170 10.82 2.03 -15.84
N GLU A 171 12.06 2.51 -15.90
CA GLU A 171 12.81 3.17 -14.82
C GLU A 171 12.20 4.52 -14.38
N GLU A 172 10.96 4.52 -13.89
CA GLU A 172 10.13 5.70 -13.64
C GLU A 172 9.88 6.02 -12.16
N ILE A 173 10.18 5.13 -11.21
CA ILE A 173 9.73 5.26 -9.81
C ILE A 173 10.92 5.55 -8.87
N ARG A 174 10.75 6.52 -7.98
CA ARG A 174 11.68 6.82 -6.89
C ARG A 174 10.89 7.11 -5.61
N VAL A 175 11.27 6.47 -4.51
CA VAL A 175 10.73 6.79 -3.18
C VAL A 175 11.68 7.76 -2.49
N THR A 176 11.19 8.94 -2.11
CA THR A 176 12.02 10.02 -1.53
C THR A 176 11.94 10.06 -0.01
N GLN A 177 10.79 9.67 0.55
CA GLN A 177 10.54 9.61 1.99
C GLN A 177 9.63 8.41 2.28
N ILE A 178 9.84 7.74 3.40
CA ILE A 178 8.98 6.65 3.87
C ILE A 178 8.91 6.62 5.39
N ARG A 179 7.75 6.28 5.92
CA ARG A 179 7.56 5.85 7.30
C ARG A 179 6.55 4.70 7.32
N ARG A 180 6.76 3.73 8.21
CA ARG A 180 5.86 2.59 8.31
C ARG A 180 5.80 2.02 9.73
N SER A 181 4.71 1.34 10.03
CA SER A 181 4.62 0.48 11.18
C SER A 181 5.33 -0.86 10.95
N LEU A 182 5.32 -1.65 12.02
CA LEU A 182 5.60 -3.08 12.02
C LEU A 182 4.49 -3.84 11.28
N ASP A 183 4.82 -5.02 10.72
CA ASP A 183 3.88 -5.82 9.94
C ASP A 183 3.16 -6.85 10.79
N ARG A 184 2.02 -6.47 11.35
CA ARG A 184 1.14 -7.31 12.14
C ARG A 184 0.08 -8.13 11.39
N THR A 185 -0.06 -8.04 10.07
CA THR A 185 -0.98 -8.91 9.32
C THR A 185 -0.27 -10.10 8.68
N ILE A 186 -0.98 -11.24 8.56
CA ILE A 186 -0.47 -12.47 7.94
C ILE A 186 0.06 -12.20 6.52
N MET A 187 -0.68 -11.44 5.71
CA MET A 187 -0.30 -11.11 4.33
C MET A 187 0.74 -9.98 4.20
N ALA A 188 1.04 -9.23 5.27
CA ALA A 188 2.09 -8.21 5.21
C ALA A 188 3.47 -8.79 5.56
N GLN A 189 3.49 -9.81 6.42
CA GLN A 189 4.73 -10.43 6.87
C GLN A 189 5.44 -11.16 5.73
N GLY A 190 6.67 -10.72 5.43
CA GLY A 190 7.50 -11.33 4.40
C GLY A 190 7.20 -10.88 2.97
N HIS A 191 6.25 -9.98 2.78
CA HIS A 191 5.95 -9.37 1.48
C HIS A 191 6.62 -8.00 1.33
N GLU A 192 6.76 -7.54 0.08
CA GLU A 192 7.33 -6.21 -0.19
C GLU A 192 6.50 -5.10 0.49
N PRO A 193 7.14 -4.05 1.02
CA PRO A 193 6.46 -3.02 1.82
C PRO A 193 5.40 -2.23 1.04
N MET A 194 5.65 -2.09 -0.24
CA MET A 194 4.95 -1.20 -1.15
C MET A 194 4.69 -1.94 -2.45
N SER A 195 3.68 -1.48 -3.17
CA SER A 195 3.38 -1.94 -4.52
C SER A 195 2.84 -0.76 -5.32
N ILE A 196 3.73 0.19 -5.56
CA ILE A 196 3.47 1.43 -6.30
C ILE A 196 3.05 1.08 -7.73
N GLY A 197 3.74 0.13 -8.37
CA GLY A 197 3.35 -0.37 -9.69
C GLY A 197 1.88 -0.80 -9.74
N ASN A 198 1.41 -1.58 -8.78
CA ASN A 198 0.03 -2.10 -8.77
C ASN A 198 -1.04 -1.02 -8.64
N ILE A 199 -0.80 0.05 -7.86
CA ILE A 199 -1.75 1.16 -7.77
C ILE A 199 -1.63 2.12 -8.95
N LEU A 200 -0.43 2.29 -9.53
CA LEU A 200 -0.26 3.11 -10.73
C LEU A 200 -1.04 2.56 -11.92
N GLN A 201 -1.21 1.24 -12.03
CA GLN A 201 -2.06 0.65 -13.06
C GLN A 201 -3.52 1.17 -13.02
N ALA A 202 -3.99 1.73 -11.89
CA ALA A 202 -5.32 2.33 -11.79
C ALA A 202 -5.50 3.50 -12.79
N ASP A 203 -4.40 4.10 -13.25
CA ASP A 203 -4.36 5.03 -14.37
C ASP A 203 -4.66 4.28 -15.69
N ILE A 204 -5.94 4.04 -15.93
CA ILE A 204 -6.48 3.39 -17.13
C ILE A 204 -6.18 4.17 -18.42
N VAL A 205 -5.75 5.43 -18.30
CA VAL A 205 -5.34 6.26 -19.44
C VAL A 205 -3.87 6.01 -19.78
N GLY A 206 -3.02 5.87 -18.76
CA GLY A 206 -1.57 5.76 -18.90
C GLY A 206 -1.05 4.32 -19.05
N TYR A 207 -1.54 3.38 -18.26
CA TYR A 207 -0.98 2.03 -18.15
C TYR A 207 -1.93 0.96 -18.71
N GLN A 208 -2.23 1.06 -20.01
CA GLN A 208 -2.89 -0.02 -20.76
C GLN A 208 -1.83 -0.76 -21.57
N THR A 209 -1.68 -2.06 -21.38
CA THR A 209 -0.69 -2.86 -22.12
C THR A 209 -1.02 -2.90 -23.61
N ARG A 210 -0.11 -3.41 -24.46
CA ARG A 210 -0.42 -3.73 -25.87
C ARG A 210 -0.65 -5.22 -26.10
N GLU A 211 -0.12 -6.05 -25.23
CA GLU A 211 -0.18 -7.50 -25.33
C GLU A 211 -1.36 -8.01 -24.51
N LYS A 212 -2.08 -9.00 -25.06
CA LYS A 212 -3.13 -9.70 -24.32
C LYS A 212 -2.46 -10.43 -23.16
N SER A 213 -2.85 -10.12 -21.93
CA SER A 213 -2.41 -10.94 -20.79
C SER A 213 -3.20 -12.24 -20.82
N GLU A 214 -2.53 -13.35 -21.13
CA GLU A 214 -3.12 -14.70 -21.05
C GLU A 214 -3.34 -15.14 -19.59
N HIS A 215 -2.79 -14.40 -18.62
CA HIS A 215 -2.87 -14.66 -17.19
C HIS A 215 -3.08 -13.37 -16.40
N LEU A 216 -4.34 -12.93 -16.26
CA LEU A 216 -4.69 -11.84 -15.34
C LEU A 216 -4.50 -12.30 -13.88
N SER A 217 -3.43 -11.84 -13.24
CA SER A 217 -3.26 -12.01 -11.80
C SER A 217 -4.27 -11.15 -11.05
N TYR A 218 -5.01 -11.77 -10.13
CA TYR A 218 -5.99 -11.11 -9.26
C TYR A 218 -5.39 -9.94 -8.47
N PHE A 219 -4.15 -10.09 -8.01
CA PHE A 219 -3.49 -9.14 -7.11
C PHE A 219 -2.72 -8.05 -7.84
N THR A 220 -2.17 -8.35 -9.02
CA THR A 220 -1.19 -7.47 -9.68
C THR A 220 -1.69 -6.86 -10.97
N ASP A 221 -2.66 -7.47 -11.66
CA ASP A 221 -2.99 -7.08 -13.04
C ASP A 221 -4.39 -6.46 -13.10
N LEU A 222 -4.45 -5.16 -13.42
CA LEU A 222 -5.70 -4.51 -13.78
C LEU A 222 -6.12 -4.85 -15.22
N SER A 223 -7.40 -4.63 -15.53
CA SER A 223 -7.98 -4.94 -16.84
C SER A 223 -7.36 -4.02 -17.88
N ASN A 224 -6.83 -4.62 -18.94
CA ASN A 224 -6.46 -3.88 -20.13
C ASN A 224 -7.70 -3.69 -21.01
N LEU A 225 -8.65 -2.88 -20.53
CA LEU A 225 -9.92 -2.60 -21.21
C LEU A 225 -9.71 -2.16 -22.66
N LYS A 226 -8.58 -1.51 -22.97
CA LYS A 226 -8.21 -1.10 -24.32
C LYS A 226 -7.73 -2.27 -25.20
N THR A 227 -6.97 -3.24 -24.69
CA THR A 227 -6.50 -4.39 -25.50
C THR A 227 -7.56 -5.47 -25.64
N ASP A 228 -8.28 -5.75 -24.55
CA ASP A 228 -9.29 -6.78 -24.47
C ASP A 228 -10.68 -6.21 -24.74
N PHE A 229 -10.76 -5.06 -25.42
CA PHE A 229 -11.97 -4.28 -25.63
C PHE A 229 -13.16 -5.10 -26.14
N ASP A 230 -12.90 -6.09 -27.00
CA ASP A 230 -13.94 -6.96 -27.54
C ASP A 230 -14.47 -8.02 -26.57
N SER A 231 -13.70 -8.31 -25.53
CA SER A 231 -14.10 -9.17 -24.42
C SER A 231 -15.00 -8.45 -23.40
N TYR A 232 -15.27 -7.15 -23.55
CA TYR A 232 -16.16 -6.39 -22.67
C TYR A 232 -17.48 -6.01 -23.34
N SER A 233 -18.54 -6.02 -22.54
CA SER A 233 -19.82 -5.37 -22.81
C SER A 233 -19.80 -3.94 -22.24
N PHE A 234 -20.54 -3.03 -22.85
CA PHE A 234 -20.60 -1.62 -22.46
C PHE A 234 -22.05 -1.15 -22.39
N LEU A 235 -22.39 -0.40 -21.35
CA LEU A 235 -23.73 0.09 -21.08
C LEU A 235 -23.69 1.59 -20.75
N PHE A 236 -24.50 2.39 -21.42
CA PHE A 236 -24.70 3.79 -21.03
C PHE A 236 -25.61 3.81 -19.79
N LYS A 237 -25.10 4.33 -18.67
CA LYS A 237 -25.82 4.38 -17.39
C LYS A 237 -26.54 5.70 -17.17
N GLY A 238 -26.03 6.79 -17.73
CA GLY A 238 -26.64 8.11 -17.61
C GLY A 238 -25.62 9.24 -17.77
N ILE A 239 -26.07 10.43 -17.41
CA ILE A 239 -25.29 11.67 -17.43
C ILE A 239 -25.14 12.18 -15.99
N THR A 240 -23.94 12.62 -15.64
CA THR A 240 -23.65 13.27 -14.37
C THR A 240 -22.68 14.45 -14.58
N THR A 241 -22.24 15.10 -13.51
CA THR A 241 -21.34 16.26 -13.57
C THR A 241 -20.10 16.03 -12.72
N TYR A 242 -18.95 16.46 -13.22
CA TYR A 242 -17.68 16.46 -12.51
C TYR A 242 -16.85 17.70 -12.86
N ASP A 243 -16.36 18.40 -11.84
CA ASP A 243 -15.61 19.66 -12.00
C ASP A 243 -16.33 20.73 -12.85
N GLY A 244 -17.68 20.67 -12.88
CA GLY A 244 -18.54 21.51 -13.71
C GLY A 244 -18.71 21.05 -15.15
N GLU A 245 -18.09 19.93 -15.55
CA GLU A 245 -18.24 19.33 -16.87
C GLU A 245 -19.29 18.21 -16.84
N GLU A 246 -20.20 18.21 -17.82
CA GLU A 246 -21.12 17.09 -18.06
C GLU A 246 -20.33 15.86 -18.52
N VAL A 247 -20.67 14.68 -17.98
CA VAL A 247 -20.02 13.41 -18.31
C VAL A 247 -21.01 12.27 -18.47
N TYR A 248 -20.73 11.41 -19.44
CA TYR A 248 -21.39 10.12 -19.61
C TYR A 248 -20.82 9.10 -18.63
N GLU A 249 -21.68 8.45 -17.86
CA GLU A 249 -21.31 7.26 -17.11
C GLU A 249 -21.50 6.02 -18.01
N ILE A 250 -20.39 5.37 -18.37
CA ILE A 250 -20.39 4.15 -19.17
C ILE A 250 -19.95 2.96 -18.31
N GLY A 251 -20.90 2.07 -18.00
CA GLY A 251 -20.61 0.79 -17.38
C GLY A 251 -19.90 -0.17 -18.32
N TYR A 252 -19.03 -1.03 -17.80
CA TYR A 252 -18.46 -2.16 -18.52
C TYR A 252 -18.44 -3.44 -17.69
N ALA A 253 -18.51 -4.59 -18.36
CA ALA A 253 -18.39 -5.90 -17.73
C ALA A 253 -17.74 -6.91 -18.69
N TYR A 254 -16.82 -7.73 -18.17
CA TYR A 254 -16.15 -8.78 -18.95
C TYR A 254 -17.15 -9.88 -19.33
N LYS A 255 -17.10 -10.34 -20.58
CA LYS A 255 -18.10 -11.24 -21.18
C LYS A 255 -17.88 -12.72 -20.88
N LYS A 256 -16.66 -13.13 -20.53
CA LYS A 256 -16.30 -14.55 -20.45
C LYS A 256 -16.53 -15.05 -19.03
N ASP A 257 -17.41 -16.03 -18.90
CA ASP A 257 -17.61 -16.82 -17.69
C ASP A 257 -16.83 -18.14 -17.81
N SER A 258 -16.11 -18.50 -16.73
CA SER A 258 -15.43 -19.76 -16.42
C SER A 258 -14.57 -20.44 -17.52
N VAL A 259 -13.34 -20.87 -17.20
CA VAL A 259 -12.56 -21.77 -18.09
C VAL A 259 -12.47 -23.15 -17.42
N LEU A 260 -12.81 -24.19 -18.18
CA LEU A 260 -12.55 -25.58 -17.81
C LEU A 260 -11.04 -25.82 -17.92
N THR A 261 -10.37 -26.17 -16.82
CA THR A 261 -8.94 -26.50 -16.87
C THR A 261 -8.73 -27.89 -17.46
N THR A 262 -7.51 -28.18 -17.90
CA THR A 262 -7.08 -29.53 -18.31
C THR A 262 -7.10 -30.56 -17.18
N SER A 263 -7.23 -30.13 -15.92
CA SER A 263 -7.44 -30.99 -14.75
C SER A 263 -8.92 -31.31 -14.48
N GLY A 264 -9.86 -30.80 -15.29
CA GLY A 264 -11.30 -31.01 -15.11
C GLY A 264 -11.93 -30.14 -14.01
N GLU A 265 -11.19 -29.15 -13.50
CA GLU A 265 -11.68 -28.19 -12.51
C GLU A 265 -12.24 -26.94 -13.20
N TYR A 266 -13.34 -26.42 -12.70
CA TYR A 266 -13.82 -25.09 -13.09
C TYR A 266 -13.04 -24.03 -12.31
N LEU A 267 -12.23 -23.23 -13.00
CA LEU A 267 -11.76 -21.98 -12.41
C LEU A 267 -12.93 -20.99 -12.44
N GLN A 268 -13.41 -20.57 -11.27
CA GLN A 268 -14.24 -19.35 -11.18
C GLN A 268 -13.39 -18.20 -11.72
N LEU A 269 -13.75 -17.71 -12.90
CA LEU A 269 -13.07 -16.56 -13.49
C LEU A 269 -13.38 -15.31 -12.66
N THR A 270 -12.36 -14.46 -12.55
CA THR A 270 -12.49 -13.12 -11.96
C THR A 270 -13.64 -12.38 -12.65
N GLN A 271 -14.69 -12.03 -11.89
CA GLN A 271 -15.74 -11.13 -12.40
C GLN A 271 -15.17 -9.72 -12.42
N ILE A 272 -15.07 -9.13 -13.62
CA ILE A 272 -14.53 -7.78 -13.81
C ILE A 272 -15.66 -6.90 -14.32
N SER A 273 -15.91 -5.80 -13.61
CA SER A 273 -16.88 -4.79 -14.00
C SER A 273 -16.43 -3.40 -13.55
N GLY A 274 -17.03 -2.36 -14.10
CA GLY A 274 -16.68 -0.99 -13.73
C GLY A 274 -17.51 0.08 -14.41
N SER A 275 -17.12 1.34 -14.19
CA SER A 275 -17.69 2.53 -14.82
C SER A 275 -16.57 3.46 -15.30
N LEU A 276 -16.72 4.02 -16.49
CA LEU A 276 -15.93 5.15 -17.00
C LEU A 276 -16.78 6.41 -17.03
N PHE A 277 -16.22 7.52 -16.61
CA PHE A 277 -16.86 8.84 -16.68
C PHE A 277 -16.18 9.64 -17.80
N ILE A 278 -16.91 9.87 -18.89
CA ILE A 278 -16.36 10.37 -20.15
C ILE A 278 -17.02 11.69 -20.54
N VAL A 279 -16.22 12.73 -20.77
CA VAL A 279 -16.71 14.02 -21.26
C VAL A 279 -17.25 13.87 -22.69
N PRO A 280 -18.50 14.26 -23.01
CA PRO A 280 -19.12 13.99 -24.31
C PRO A 280 -18.37 14.56 -25.53
N ASP A 281 -17.90 15.81 -25.42
CA ASP A 281 -17.30 16.53 -26.55
C ASP A 281 -15.84 16.12 -26.78
N SER A 282 -15.04 16.15 -25.70
CA SER A 282 -13.61 15.86 -25.78
C SER A 282 -13.30 14.36 -25.73
N HIS A 283 -14.25 13.55 -25.26
CA HIS A 283 -14.08 12.13 -24.96
C HIS A 283 -12.99 11.86 -23.89
N ALA A 284 -12.65 12.83 -23.05
CA ALA A 284 -11.69 12.63 -21.96
C ALA A 284 -12.26 11.72 -20.86
N ILE A 285 -11.45 10.80 -20.34
CA ILE A 285 -11.79 9.96 -19.17
C ILE A 285 -11.39 10.70 -17.89
N ILE A 286 -12.36 11.18 -17.14
CA ILE A 286 -12.11 12.03 -15.97
C ILE A 286 -12.21 11.26 -14.64
N LYS A 287 -12.80 10.07 -14.67
CA LYS A 287 -12.86 9.11 -13.57
C LYS A 287 -13.05 7.71 -14.13
N ALA A 288 -12.46 6.72 -13.47
CA ALA A 288 -12.74 5.31 -13.72
C ALA A 288 -12.87 4.54 -12.41
N GLU A 289 -13.76 3.55 -12.39
CA GLU A 289 -13.97 2.63 -11.28
C GLU A 289 -13.95 1.20 -11.81
N ASP A 290 -13.25 0.29 -11.13
CA ASP A 290 -13.14 -1.13 -11.47
C ASP A 290 -13.40 -1.97 -10.21
N VAL A 291 -14.15 -3.06 -10.36
CA VAL A 291 -14.44 -4.05 -9.33
C VAL A 291 -14.08 -5.42 -9.87
N ARG A 292 -13.25 -6.13 -9.11
CA ARG A 292 -12.85 -7.52 -9.38
C ARG A 292 -13.32 -8.40 -8.25
N ARG A 293 -13.98 -9.51 -8.58
CA ARG A 293 -14.36 -10.54 -7.61
C ARG A 293 -13.75 -11.86 -7.99
N TYR A 294 -13.19 -12.56 -7.02
CA TYR A 294 -12.63 -13.90 -7.16
C TYR A 294 -13.07 -14.73 -5.95
N GLY A 295 -14.04 -15.61 -6.16
CA GLY A 295 -14.76 -16.24 -5.05
C GLY A 295 -15.36 -15.17 -4.12
N GLU A 296 -15.02 -15.25 -2.84
CA GLU A 296 -15.43 -14.27 -1.82
C GLU A 296 -14.54 -13.01 -1.79
N SER A 297 -13.35 -13.06 -2.41
CA SER A 297 -12.40 -11.94 -2.36
C SER A 297 -12.79 -10.86 -3.37
N VAL A 298 -12.65 -9.59 -2.99
CA VAL A 298 -13.00 -8.44 -3.83
C VAL A 298 -11.91 -7.38 -3.83
N VAL A 299 -11.60 -6.81 -5.00
CA VAL A 299 -10.75 -5.62 -5.14
C VAL A 299 -11.56 -4.54 -5.84
N ARG A 300 -11.49 -3.31 -5.33
CA ARG A 300 -12.11 -2.12 -5.91
C ARG A 300 -11.01 -1.11 -6.19
N THR A 301 -11.03 -0.55 -7.40
CA THR A 301 -10.05 0.46 -7.82
C THR A 301 -10.79 1.69 -8.31
N SER A 302 -10.28 2.88 -7.99
CA SER A 302 -10.80 4.15 -8.50
C SER A 302 -9.65 5.04 -8.94
N SER A 303 -9.79 5.70 -10.09
CA SER A 303 -8.86 6.73 -10.56
C SER A 303 -9.58 8.00 -10.93
N PHE A 304 -8.98 9.13 -10.57
CA PHE A 304 -9.55 10.46 -10.75
C PHE A 304 -8.56 11.38 -11.45
N TYR A 305 -9.06 12.14 -12.43
CA TYR A 305 -8.27 13.02 -13.27
C TYR A 305 -8.83 14.43 -13.21
N ARG A 306 -7.95 15.42 -13.20
CA ARG A 306 -8.32 16.84 -13.16
C ARG A 306 -7.62 17.61 -14.27
N LYS A 307 -8.26 18.69 -14.73
CA LYS A 307 -7.73 19.53 -15.79
C LYS A 307 -6.74 20.55 -15.24
N TYR A 308 -5.59 20.70 -15.90
CA TYR A 308 -4.59 21.72 -15.65
C TYR A 308 -4.06 22.23 -17.00
N ASN A 309 -4.07 23.54 -17.22
CA ASN A 309 -3.68 24.18 -18.49
C ASN A 309 -4.30 23.50 -19.74
N GLY A 310 -5.59 23.16 -19.65
CA GLY A 310 -6.34 22.53 -20.74
C GLY A 310 -6.13 21.03 -20.93
N ARG A 311 -5.24 20.38 -20.15
CA ARG A 311 -4.96 18.93 -20.23
C ARG A 311 -5.37 18.23 -18.94
N TYR A 312 -5.88 17.01 -19.02
CA TYR A 312 -6.15 16.19 -17.85
C TYR A 312 -4.88 15.50 -17.35
N GLN A 313 -4.80 15.34 -16.04
CA GLN A 313 -3.76 14.60 -15.34
C GLN A 313 -4.39 13.86 -14.15
N PRO A 314 -3.91 12.66 -13.80
CA PRO A 314 -4.39 11.96 -12.63
C PRO A 314 -4.04 12.75 -11.37
N TYR A 315 -4.91 12.71 -10.36
CA TYR A 315 -4.61 13.32 -9.06
C TYR A 315 -4.89 12.41 -7.86
N HIS A 316 -5.65 11.33 -8.04
CA HIS A 316 -5.91 10.38 -6.96
C HIS A 316 -6.18 8.99 -7.53
N PHE A 317 -5.51 7.98 -6.98
CA PHE A 317 -5.82 6.57 -7.17
C PHE A 317 -6.12 5.92 -5.83
N ILE A 318 -7.09 5.00 -5.84
CA ILE A 318 -7.51 4.26 -4.64
C ILE A 318 -7.64 2.80 -5.04
N ARG A 319 -7.17 1.91 -4.18
CA ARG A 319 -7.35 0.47 -4.32
C ARG A 319 -7.66 -0.13 -2.95
N ASP A 320 -8.88 -0.65 -2.82
CA ASP A 320 -9.36 -1.39 -1.66
C ASP A 320 -9.44 -2.87 -2.00
N GLY A 321 -9.17 -3.75 -1.04
CA GLY A 321 -9.46 -5.16 -1.22
C GLY A 321 -9.70 -5.93 0.05
N GLU A 322 -10.40 -7.04 -0.10
CA GLU A 322 -10.72 -8.02 0.94
C GLU A 322 -10.37 -9.41 0.39
N ASN A 323 -9.49 -10.11 1.10
CA ASN A 323 -9.02 -11.44 0.75
C ASN A 323 -9.45 -12.41 1.84
N HIS A 324 -10.13 -13.49 1.45
CA HIS A 324 -10.57 -14.53 2.36
C HIS A 324 -9.52 -15.64 2.39
N LEU A 325 -8.84 -15.81 3.53
CA LEU A 325 -7.79 -16.81 3.71
C LEU A 325 -8.37 -18.18 4.06
N SER A 326 -7.58 -19.23 3.86
CA SER A 326 -8.01 -20.63 4.09
C SER A 326 -8.38 -20.96 5.54
N ASP A 327 -7.99 -20.11 6.50
CA ASP A 327 -8.31 -20.26 7.93
C ASP A 327 -9.50 -19.38 8.37
N ASN A 328 -10.29 -18.89 7.40
CA ASN A 328 -11.41 -17.95 7.56
C ASN A 328 -11.03 -16.53 7.99
N THR A 329 -9.73 -16.21 8.10
CA THR A 329 -9.29 -14.82 8.33
C THR A 329 -9.61 -13.98 7.11
N VAL A 330 -10.18 -12.80 7.32
CA VAL A 330 -10.40 -11.81 6.25
C VAL A 330 -9.30 -10.76 6.30
N HIS A 331 -8.42 -10.75 5.31
CA HIS A 331 -7.41 -9.71 5.16
C HIS A 331 -7.96 -8.56 4.32
N SER A 332 -8.11 -7.38 4.92
CA SER A 332 -8.51 -6.17 4.19
C SER A 332 -7.33 -5.22 4.01
N PHE A 333 -7.20 -4.60 2.84
CA PHE A 333 -6.20 -3.58 2.56
C PHE A 333 -6.83 -2.35 1.89
N HIS A 334 -6.20 -1.20 2.11
CA HIS A 334 -6.48 0.06 1.44
C HIS A 334 -5.16 0.68 1.00
N ILE A 335 -5.07 1.08 -0.27
CA ILE A 335 -3.93 1.78 -0.86
C ILE A 335 -4.45 3.04 -1.55
N GLU A 336 -3.82 4.18 -1.29
CA GLU A 336 -4.12 5.45 -1.93
C GLU A 336 -2.83 6.11 -2.44
N LEU A 337 -2.92 6.73 -3.62
CA LEU A 337 -1.85 7.51 -4.24
C LEU A 337 -2.41 8.87 -4.68
N THR A 338 -2.08 9.92 -3.95
CA THR A 338 -2.57 11.30 -4.21
C THR A 338 -1.48 12.17 -4.79
N SER A 339 -1.75 12.83 -5.92
CA SER A 339 -0.82 13.75 -6.58
C SER A 339 -0.66 15.01 -5.75
N VAL A 340 0.58 15.34 -5.43
CA VAL A 340 0.98 16.53 -4.70
C VAL A 340 1.32 17.64 -5.68
N GLU A 341 2.08 17.31 -6.72
CA GLU A 341 2.59 18.26 -7.71
C GLU A 341 2.94 17.54 -9.02
N THR A 342 2.77 18.24 -10.14
CA THR A 342 3.24 17.81 -11.45
C THR A 342 4.17 18.88 -12.02
N SER A 343 5.33 18.48 -12.52
CA SER A 343 6.35 19.35 -13.11
C SER A 343 6.73 18.84 -14.49
N THR A 344 7.00 19.75 -15.42
CA THR A 344 7.52 19.40 -16.77
C THR A 344 8.99 19.77 -16.93
N GLU A 345 9.65 20.17 -15.84
CA GLU A 345 11.05 20.55 -15.84
C GLU A 345 11.95 19.32 -16.01
N LEU A 346 12.78 19.32 -17.05
CA LEU A 346 13.63 18.19 -17.44
C LEU A 346 14.79 17.93 -16.46
N SER A 347 15.11 18.87 -15.58
CA SER A 347 16.17 18.74 -14.57
C SER A 347 15.88 17.67 -13.51
N GLU A 348 14.64 17.17 -13.44
CA GLU A 348 14.22 16.15 -12.48
C GLU A 348 14.20 14.71 -13.05
N LYS A 349 14.71 14.48 -14.28
CA LYS A 349 14.75 13.14 -14.88
C LYS A 349 15.61 12.16 -14.09
N PHE A 350 15.14 10.92 -13.98
CA PHE A 350 15.91 9.83 -13.40
C PHE A 350 15.59 8.47 -14.01
N THR A 351 16.46 7.51 -13.75
CA THR A 351 16.29 6.09 -14.03
C THR A 351 16.11 5.38 -12.70
N GLY A 352 14.88 5.07 -12.31
CA GLY A 352 14.56 4.46 -11.01
C GLY A 352 13.52 3.36 -11.14
N ARG A 353 13.78 2.18 -10.60
CA ARG A 353 12.73 1.17 -10.41
C ARG A 353 12.11 1.31 -9.04
N GLU A 354 10.93 0.72 -8.85
CA GLU A 354 10.36 0.59 -7.52
C GLU A 354 11.40 -0.04 -6.57
N PRO A 355 11.77 0.65 -5.48
CA PRO A 355 12.84 0.18 -4.60
C PRO A 355 12.40 -1.08 -3.86
N GLY A 356 13.27 -2.10 -3.86
CA GLY A 356 13.04 -3.30 -3.08
C GLY A 356 13.14 -3.04 -1.57
N ARG A 357 12.82 -4.06 -0.77
CA ARG A 357 12.80 -3.97 0.71
C ARG A 357 14.05 -3.33 1.30
N GLU A 358 15.25 -3.76 0.89
CA GLU A 358 16.53 -3.22 1.40
C GLU A 358 16.76 -1.75 1.03
N GLN A 359 16.36 -1.34 -0.17
CA GLN A 359 16.52 0.04 -0.63
C GLN A 359 15.58 0.98 0.12
N LEU A 360 14.34 0.56 0.35
CA LEU A 360 13.37 1.30 1.17
C LEU A 360 13.85 1.52 2.61
N LEU A 361 14.55 0.55 3.18
CA LEU A 361 15.10 0.62 4.53
C LEU A 361 16.20 1.67 4.69
N ASN A 362 16.96 1.93 3.62
CA ASN A 362 18.08 2.88 3.62
C ASN A 362 17.64 4.34 3.46
N ILE A 363 16.35 4.60 3.26
CA ILE A 363 15.81 5.96 3.21
C ILE A 363 15.77 6.52 4.64
N PRO A 364 16.50 7.62 4.94
CA PRO A 364 16.53 8.18 6.28
C PRO A 364 15.15 8.76 6.64
N TYR A 365 14.84 8.73 7.93
CA TYR A 365 13.61 9.35 8.42
C TYR A 365 13.85 10.84 8.67
N ASP A 366 13.10 11.71 8.02
CA ASP A 366 13.17 13.16 8.22
C ASP A 366 11.90 13.68 8.92
N SER A 367 11.96 13.85 10.24
CA SER A 367 10.81 14.36 11.00
C SER A 367 10.37 15.77 10.59
N ALA A 368 11.32 16.62 10.16
CA ALA A 368 11.02 18.00 9.78
C ALA A 368 10.21 18.03 8.49
N PHE A 369 10.61 17.22 7.50
CA PHE A 369 9.85 17.01 6.27
C PHE A 369 8.42 16.54 6.56
N TRP A 370 8.26 15.48 7.37
CA TRP A 370 6.96 14.89 7.67
C TRP A 370 6.02 15.82 8.46
N SER A 371 6.56 16.84 9.14
CA SER A 371 5.78 17.82 9.90
C SER A 371 5.27 19.01 9.08
N THR A 372 5.81 19.22 7.88
CA THR A 372 5.57 20.43 7.07
C THR A 372 5.03 20.16 5.66
N THR A 373 5.03 18.90 5.24
CA THR A 373 4.60 18.49 3.90
C THR A 373 3.09 18.18 3.83
N THR A 374 2.52 18.29 2.62
CA THR A 374 1.13 17.91 2.33
C THR A 374 0.95 16.40 2.47
N VAL A 375 0.20 15.96 3.48
CA VAL A 375 -0.20 14.56 3.66
C VAL A 375 -1.72 14.44 3.70
N LEU A 376 -2.26 13.25 3.42
CA LEU A 376 -3.66 13.01 3.71
C LEU A 376 -3.88 13.10 5.23
N LYS A 377 -4.85 13.92 5.66
CA LYS A 377 -5.02 14.26 7.07
C LYS A 377 -5.32 13.00 7.88
N ALA A 378 -4.63 12.81 9.00
CA ALA A 378 -4.96 11.76 9.95
C ALA A 378 -6.38 11.98 10.51
N THR A 379 -7.18 10.93 10.45
CA THR A 379 -8.55 10.86 10.94
C THR A 379 -8.62 9.97 12.20
N PRO A 380 -9.81 9.83 12.83
CA PRO A 380 -9.99 8.83 13.88
C PRO A 380 -9.59 7.41 13.45
N LEU A 381 -9.67 7.11 12.14
CA LEU A 381 -9.19 5.86 11.56
C LEU A 381 -7.68 5.70 11.74
N GLU A 382 -6.88 6.68 11.34
CA GLU A 382 -5.42 6.65 11.49
C GLU A 382 -5.00 6.58 12.96
N ASN A 383 -5.71 7.28 13.85
CA ASN A 383 -5.47 7.17 15.29
C ASN A 383 -5.74 5.75 15.80
N LYS A 384 -6.83 5.11 15.34
CA LYS A 384 -7.12 3.70 15.65
C LYS A 384 -6.04 2.77 15.08
N ILE A 385 -5.63 2.97 13.82
CA ILE A 385 -4.57 2.20 13.18
C ILE A 385 -3.28 2.29 14.00
N ILE A 386 -2.84 3.50 14.35
CA ILE A 386 -1.63 3.71 15.15
C ILE A 386 -1.77 3.09 16.55
N SER A 387 -2.93 3.21 17.18
CA SER A 387 -3.25 2.60 18.47
C SER A 387 -3.13 1.07 18.42
N ASP A 388 -3.83 0.43 17.47
CA ASP A 388 -3.83 -1.03 17.27
C ASP A 388 -2.41 -1.57 16.97
N LEU A 389 -1.59 -0.79 16.26
CA LEU A 389 -0.24 -1.19 15.85
C LEU A 389 0.85 -0.95 16.90
N GLY A 390 0.66 0.01 17.79
CA GLY A 390 1.74 0.50 18.66
C GLY A 390 1.44 0.50 20.14
N GLY A 391 0.24 0.09 20.57
CA GLY A 391 -0.21 0.27 21.96
C GLY A 391 -0.14 1.74 22.39
N GLY A 392 -0.41 2.66 21.45
CA GLY A 392 -0.29 4.12 21.66
C GLY A 392 1.07 4.75 21.27
N ALA A 393 2.07 3.98 20.84
CA ALA A 393 3.30 4.54 20.29
C ALA A 393 3.05 5.28 18.96
N SER A 394 3.67 6.46 18.78
CA SER A 394 3.56 7.21 17.53
C SER A 394 4.13 6.42 16.34
N LEU A 395 3.63 6.70 15.13
CA LEU A 395 4.12 6.05 13.90
C LEU A 395 5.64 6.23 13.72
N ASN A 396 6.20 7.37 14.15
CA ASN A 396 7.63 7.62 14.12
C ASN A 396 8.40 6.65 15.02
N LYS A 397 7.90 6.43 16.25
CA LYS A 397 8.48 5.46 17.16
C LYS A 397 8.35 4.05 16.58
N GLN A 398 7.20 3.69 16.02
CA GLN A 398 7.01 2.39 15.36
C GLN A 398 7.97 2.19 14.18
N PHE A 399 8.22 3.22 13.38
CA PHE A 399 9.16 3.16 12.25
C PHE A 399 10.61 3.01 12.71
N TYR A 400 11.00 3.72 13.78
CA TYR A 400 12.29 3.51 14.41
C TYR A 400 12.46 2.07 14.90
N LEU A 401 11.45 1.52 15.60
CA LEU A 401 11.46 0.14 16.08
C LEU A 401 11.53 -0.86 14.91
N TYR A 402 10.79 -0.64 13.83
CA TYR A 402 10.86 -1.49 12.62
C TYR A 402 12.28 -1.59 12.06
N ARG A 403 12.97 -0.46 11.90
CA ARG A 403 14.37 -0.46 11.43
C ARG A 403 15.33 -1.15 12.39
N GLN A 404 15.08 -1.10 13.69
CA GLN A 404 15.95 -1.76 14.69
C GLN A 404 15.70 -3.28 14.78
N TYR A 405 14.44 -3.72 14.72
CA TYR A 405 14.04 -5.07 15.12
C TYR A 405 13.63 -5.98 13.95
N GLU A 406 13.04 -5.46 12.87
CA GLU A 406 12.63 -6.27 11.71
C GLU A 406 13.69 -6.34 10.59
N LEU A 407 14.58 -5.35 10.48
CA LEU A 407 15.69 -5.32 9.51
C LEU A 407 16.60 -6.57 9.61
N ASN A 408 16.62 -7.16 10.80
CA ASN A 408 17.75 -7.90 11.32
C ASN A 408 17.31 -9.18 12.04
N VAL A 409 16.15 -9.74 11.66
CA VAL A 409 15.65 -11.04 12.16
C VAL A 409 16.64 -12.20 11.97
N ASN A 410 17.68 -11.99 11.15
CA ASN A 410 18.73 -12.93 10.80
C ASN A 410 20.15 -12.34 10.87
N ASP A 411 20.36 -11.15 11.47
CA ASP A 411 21.71 -10.54 11.48
C ASP A 411 22.58 -11.00 12.67
N GLY A 412 21.99 -11.66 13.67
CA GLY A 412 22.66 -12.02 14.92
C GLY A 412 23.36 -10.84 15.61
N GLY A 413 22.84 -9.63 15.41
CA GLY A 413 23.44 -8.40 15.91
C GLY A 413 23.48 -8.32 17.44
N LYS A 414 24.13 -7.28 17.97
CA LYS A 414 24.43 -7.10 19.41
C LYS A 414 23.21 -7.09 20.36
N ASN A 415 21.99 -7.00 19.83
CA ASN A 415 20.75 -6.89 20.60
C ASN A 415 19.81 -8.08 20.36
N GLY A 416 20.35 -9.28 20.06
CA GLY A 416 19.53 -10.45 19.73
C GLY A 416 18.51 -10.80 20.81
N ALA A 417 18.84 -10.63 22.08
CA ALA A 417 17.92 -10.85 23.20
C ALA A 417 16.72 -9.87 23.18
N GLU A 418 16.97 -8.57 23.02
CA GLU A 418 15.92 -7.56 22.88
C GLU A 418 15.03 -7.83 21.66
N LYS A 419 15.66 -8.17 20.52
CA LYS A 419 14.97 -8.53 19.27
C LYS A 419 14.06 -9.74 19.46
N PHE A 420 14.56 -10.79 20.11
CA PHE A 420 13.76 -11.98 20.41
C PHE A 420 12.60 -11.68 21.35
N ASN A 421 12.83 -10.94 22.44
CA ASN A 421 11.76 -10.56 23.37
C ASN A 421 10.66 -9.75 22.68
N TRP A 422 11.05 -8.79 21.84
CA TRP A 422 10.13 -8.02 21.02
C TRP A 422 9.36 -8.92 20.04
N PHE A 423 10.07 -9.80 19.31
CA PHE A 423 9.47 -10.73 18.36
C PHE A 423 8.50 -11.71 19.02
N LYS A 424 8.86 -12.24 20.19
CA LYS A 424 8.03 -13.15 21.00
C LYS A 424 6.71 -12.46 21.34
N GLN A 425 6.77 -11.27 21.95
CA GLN A 425 5.59 -10.48 22.29
C GLN A 425 4.71 -10.20 21.06
N PHE A 426 5.34 -9.89 19.92
CA PHE A 426 4.64 -9.64 18.66
C PHE A 426 3.98 -10.88 18.04
N SER A 427 4.52 -12.08 18.30
CA SER A 427 4.08 -13.34 17.71
C SER A 427 3.11 -14.13 18.59
N GLU A 428 3.00 -13.76 19.88
CA GLU A 428 2.19 -14.43 20.92
C GLU A 428 0.78 -14.78 20.45
N SER A 429 0.13 -13.95 19.62
CA SER A 429 -1.27 -14.17 19.21
C SER A 429 -1.48 -14.83 17.83
N ARG A 430 -0.41 -15.16 17.09
CA ARG A 430 -0.54 -15.50 15.66
C ARG A 430 -0.24 -16.92 15.28
N LYS A 431 0.87 -17.44 15.75
CA LYS A 431 1.34 -18.80 15.44
C LYS A 431 1.97 -19.41 16.67
N THR A 432 1.89 -20.72 16.73
CA THR A 432 2.70 -21.49 17.66
C THR A 432 4.17 -21.25 17.32
N LEU A 433 5.00 -20.98 18.33
CA LEU A 433 6.44 -20.83 18.19
C LEU A 433 7.13 -22.13 18.59
N TYR A 434 8.02 -22.62 17.73
CA TYR A 434 8.97 -23.67 18.06
C TYR A 434 10.35 -23.05 18.19
N LEU A 435 10.83 -22.92 19.43
CA LEU A 435 12.13 -22.33 19.75
C LEU A 435 13.19 -23.43 19.82
N VAL A 436 14.35 -23.15 19.24
CA VAL A 436 15.51 -24.03 19.27
C VAL A 436 16.71 -23.24 19.81
N PHE A 437 17.09 -23.51 21.06
CA PHE A 437 18.30 -22.96 21.64
C PHE A 437 19.50 -23.79 21.17
N TRP A 438 20.54 -23.16 20.62
CA TRP A 438 21.69 -23.85 20.03
C TRP A 438 23.01 -23.08 20.19
N ALA A 439 24.16 -23.73 19.94
CA ALA A 439 25.48 -23.10 19.89
C ALA A 439 26.38 -23.80 18.85
N SER A 440 27.34 -23.06 18.29
CA SER A 440 28.20 -23.53 17.19
C SER A 440 29.21 -24.61 17.62
N ASP A 441 29.59 -24.63 18.90
CA ASP A 441 30.49 -25.63 19.48
C ASP A 441 29.80 -26.98 19.76
N CYS A 442 28.47 -27.01 19.73
CA CYS A 442 27.65 -28.17 20.05
C CYS A 442 27.40 -29.09 18.82
N LYS A 443 28.50 -29.63 18.26
CA LYS A 443 28.51 -30.40 17.00
C LYS A 443 27.53 -31.60 16.91
N PRO A 444 27.28 -32.41 17.96
CA PRO A 444 26.40 -33.58 17.85
C PRO A 444 24.96 -33.26 17.45
N TYR A 445 24.52 -32.01 17.62
CA TYR A 445 23.13 -31.60 17.50
C TYR A 445 22.86 -30.67 16.31
N LEU A 446 23.86 -30.43 15.47
CA LEU A 446 23.69 -29.68 14.22
C LEU A 446 22.82 -30.44 13.20
N ALA A 447 22.71 -31.77 13.32
CA ALA A 447 21.78 -32.59 12.55
C ALA A 447 20.30 -32.26 12.86
N ASP A 448 19.97 -31.97 14.12
CA ASP A 448 18.61 -31.56 14.51
C ASP A 448 18.23 -30.22 13.90
N LEU A 449 19.18 -29.30 13.73
CA LEU A 449 18.92 -28.04 13.03
C LEU A 449 18.54 -28.28 11.57
N GLU A 450 19.17 -29.24 10.88
CA GLU A 450 18.82 -29.59 9.51
C GLU A 450 17.43 -30.24 9.42
N LEU A 451 17.07 -31.09 10.40
CA LEU A 451 15.74 -31.68 10.49
C LEU A 451 14.66 -30.64 10.84
N ALA A 452 14.96 -29.67 11.69
CA ALA A 452 14.08 -28.53 11.97
C ALA A 452 13.72 -27.76 10.69
N LYS A 453 14.63 -27.65 9.72
CA LYS A 453 14.34 -27.04 8.41
C LYS A 453 13.29 -27.83 7.63
N ARG A 454 13.36 -29.17 7.66
CA ARG A 454 12.38 -30.03 6.97
C ARG A 454 11.00 -29.87 7.58
N LEU A 455 10.92 -29.86 8.91
CA LEU A 455 9.68 -29.61 9.65
C LEU A 455 9.16 -28.19 9.39
N GLN A 456 10.02 -27.18 9.41
CA GLN A 456 9.63 -25.82 9.07
C GLN A 456 9.00 -25.75 7.68
N LYS A 457 9.61 -26.37 6.66
CA LYS A 457 9.05 -26.37 5.30
C LYS A 457 7.64 -26.97 5.25
N ARG A 458 7.38 -28.01 6.05
CA ARG A 458 6.08 -28.69 6.16
C ARG A 458 5.05 -27.88 6.95
N TYR A 459 5.45 -27.24 8.05
CA TYR A 459 4.55 -26.60 9.01
C TYR A 459 4.58 -25.07 9.00
N ARG A 460 5.33 -24.40 8.10
CA ARG A 460 5.54 -22.94 8.03
C ARG A 460 4.26 -22.08 8.10
N ASN A 461 3.14 -22.61 7.64
CA ASN A 461 1.85 -21.91 7.66
C ASN A 461 1.22 -21.90 9.06
N LYS A 462 1.58 -22.84 9.94
CA LYS A 462 0.97 -23.07 11.25
C LYS A 462 1.93 -22.85 12.44
N ILE A 463 3.22 -23.13 12.24
CA ILE A 463 4.26 -23.04 13.27
C ILE A 463 5.41 -22.17 12.75
N THR A 464 5.91 -21.26 13.58
CA THR A 464 7.09 -20.45 13.30
C THR A 464 8.30 -21.01 14.03
N PHE A 465 9.37 -21.28 13.28
CA PHE A 465 10.62 -21.83 13.81
C PHE A 465 11.58 -20.69 14.14
N VAL A 466 12.03 -20.64 15.39
CA VAL A 466 12.91 -19.59 15.91
C VAL A 466 14.15 -20.24 16.51
N LEU A 467 15.30 -19.99 15.91
CA LEU A 467 16.59 -20.46 16.38
C LEU A 467 17.24 -19.36 17.24
N LEU A 468 17.64 -19.72 18.44
CA LEU A 468 18.24 -18.84 19.44
C LEU A 468 19.66 -19.34 19.73
N SER A 469 20.64 -18.69 19.10
CA SER A 469 22.05 -19.02 19.30
C SER A 469 22.58 -18.39 20.60
N LEU A 470 23.27 -19.19 21.39
CA LEU A 470 24.03 -18.79 22.57
C LEU A 470 25.50 -18.40 22.25
N ASP A 471 25.86 -18.32 20.96
CA ASP A 471 27.21 -17.98 20.52
C ASP A 471 27.58 -16.52 20.86
N GLU A 472 28.65 -16.33 21.61
CA GLU A 472 29.21 -14.99 21.89
C GLU A 472 30.06 -14.46 20.72
N ASP A 473 30.66 -15.36 19.92
CA ASP A 473 31.45 -15.01 18.74
C ASP A 473 30.55 -14.90 17.50
N GLU A 474 30.43 -13.68 16.98
CA GLU A 474 29.63 -13.37 15.79
C GLU A 474 30.15 -14.06 14.52
N SER A 475 31.47 -14.17 14.38
CA SER A 475 32.09 -14.72 13.17
C SER A 475 31.87 -16.23 13.12
N LEU A 476 32.03 -16.89 14.26
CA LEU A 476 31.74 -18.32 14.40
C LEU A 476 30.26 -18.61 14.15
N TRP A 477 29.36 -17.82 14.74
CA TRP A 477 27.93 -17.94 14.52
C TRP A 477 27.57 -17.78 13.03
N LYS A 478 28.05 -16.71 12.36
CA LYS A 478 27.80 -16.47 10.93
C LYS A 478 28.31 -17.62 10.06
N GLN A 479 29.50 -18.15 10.36
CA GLN A 479 30.05 -19.29 9.64
C GLN A 479 29.16 -20.53 9.78
N THR A 480 28.70 -20.83 10.99
CA THR A 480 27.81 -21.97 11.24
C THR A 480 26.46 -21.79 10.56
N VAL A 481 25.84 -20.61 10.69
CA VAL A 481 24.55 -20.34 10.05
C VAL A 481 24.66 -20.45 8.52
N SER A 482 25.72 -19.91 7.92
CA SER A 482 25.97 -20.04 6.48
C SER A 482 26.16 -21.50 6.08
N LYS A 483 26.99 -22.25 6.81
CA LYS A 483 27.30 -23.67 6.54
C LYS A 483 26.05 -24.56 6.56
N TYR A 484 25.15 -24.36 7.53
CA TYR A 484 23.91 -25.15 7.64
C TYR A 484 22.70 -24.47 6.96
N ASN A 485 22.94 -23.35 6.29
CA ASN A 485 21.95 -22.55 5.60
C ASN A 485 20.74 -22.24 6.52
N LEU A 486 20.99 -21.75 7.75
CA LEU A 486 19.94 -21.46 8.73
C LEU A 486 19.28 -20.08 8.50
N TYR A 487 19.70 -19.35 7.45
CA TYR A 487 19.01 -18.15 6.94
C TYR A 487 17.91 -18.46 5.91
N SER A 488 17.71 -19.73 5.51
CA SER A 488 16.76 -20.10 4.45
C SER A 488 15.27 -19.95 4.83
N ASP A 489 14.45 -19.62 3.82
CA ASP A 489 13.01 -19.32 3.81
C ASP A 489 12.18 -19.66 5.05
N GLY A 490 12.06 -18.67 5.94
CA GLY A 490 11.06 -18.62 7.02
C GLY A 490 11.52 -19.18 8.36
N ILE A 491 12.82 -19.46 8.52
CA ILE A 491 13.45 -19.65 9.83
C ILE A 491 13.96 -18.31 10.33
N VAL A 492 13.63 -17.99 11.58
CA VAL A 492 14.12 -16.80 12.29
C VAL A 492 15.34 -17.21 13.12
N ASN A 493 16.46 -16.48 13.03
CA ASN A 493 17.68 -16.84 13.77
C ASN A 493 18.28 -15.64 14.51
N TYR A 494 18.17 -15.66 15.84
CA TYR A 494 18.75 -14.64 16.71
C TYR A 494 20.00 -15.17 17.42
N ARG A 495 21.06 -14.37 17.45
CA ARG A 495 22.20 -14.57 18.34
C ARG A 495 21.96 -13.81 19.63
N ILE A 496 21.48 -14.52 20.66
CA ILE A 496 21.10 -13.94 21.95
C ILE A 496 22.26 -13.96 22.96
N GLY A 497 23.34 -14.69 22.68
CA GLY A 497 24.42 -14.91 23.64
C GLY A 497 23.93 -15.64 24.88
N LYS A 498 24.59 -15.43 26.02
CA LYS A 498 24.21 -16.03 27.31
C LYS A 498 23.29 -15.11 28.13
N ASP A 499 22.23 -14.59 27.53
CA ASP A 499 21.24 -13.76 28.23
C ASP A 499 20.54 -14.55 29.36
N GLU A 500 20.92 -14.29 30.61
CA GLU A 500 20.44 -15.03 31.78
C GLU A 500 18.93 -14.91 31.98
N MET A 501 18.32 -13.78 31.61
CA MET A 501 16.89 -13.55 31.77
C MET A 501 16.10 -14.46 30.84
N ILE A 502 16.51 -14.57 29.57
CA ILE A 502 15.90 -15.47 28.59
C ILE A 502 16.10 -16.93 29.02
N LEU A 503 17.35 -17.34 29.33
CA LEU A 503 17.64 -18.73 29.67
C LEU A 503 16.85 -19.19 30.89
N LYS A 504 16.76 -18.36 31.94
CA LYS A 504 15.94 -18.66 33.12
C LYS A 504 14.44 -18.69 32.81
N SER A 505 13.96 -17.78 31.96
CA SER A 505 12.53 -17.71 31.60
C SER A 505 12.03 -18.94 30.84
N PHE A 506 12.93 -19.68 30.19
CA PHE A 506 12.62 -20.88 29.41
C PHE A 506 13.18 -22.18 30.00
N ASP A 507 13.70 -22.15 31.24
CA ASP A 507 14.38 -23.27 31.91
C ASP A 507 15.51 -23.92 31.08
N VAL A 508 16.27 -23.10 30.35
CA VAL A 508 17.37 -23.57 29.49
C VAL A 508 18.61 -23.84 30.32
N LYS A 509 18.93 -25.12 30.52
CA LYS A 509 20.11 -25.59 31.29
C LYS A 509 21.30 -25.97 30.40
N GLY A 510 21.09 -26.07 29.10
CA GLY A 510 22.09 -26.47 28.11
C GLY A 510 21.55 -26.40 26.69
N VAL A 511 22.38 -26.72 25.71
CA VAL A 511 22.00 -26.78 24.30
C VAL A 511 22.22 -28.18 23.73
N PRO A 512 21.36 -28.63 22.79
CA PRO A 512 20.16 -27.94 22.34
C PRO A 512 19.03 -28.03 23.37
N THR A 513 18.17 -27.01 23.42
CA THR A 513 16.90 -27.05 24.15
C THR A 513 15.78 -26.67 23.20
N PHE A 514 14.68 -27.42 23.23
CA PHE A 514 13.54 -27.23 22.34
C PHE A 514 12.32 -26.82 23.16
N VAL A 515 11.67 -25.73 22.76
CA VAL A 515 10.53 -25.16 23.47
C VAL A 515 9.39 -24.94 22.51
N LEU A 516 8.17 -25.24 22.93
CA LEU A 516 6.96 -24.98 22.17
C LEU A 516 6.08 -23.99 22.92
N ILE A 517 5.70 -22.92 22.24
CA ILE A 517 4.79 -21.89 22.76
C ILE A 517 3.54 -21.93 21.90
N PRO A 518 2.41 -22.45 22.41
CA PRO A 518 1.14 -22.43 21.68
C PRO A 518 0.70 -21.01 21.35
N ARG A 519 0.02 -20.84 20.21
CA ARG A 519 -0.65 -19.57 19.87
C ARG A 519 -1.58 -19.13 21.01
N ASN A 520 -1.61 -17.83 21.29
CA ASN A 520 -2.40 -17.20 22.37
C ASN A 520 -2.05 -17.66 23.79
N SER A 521 -0.89 -18.31 23.98
CA SER A 521 -0.44 -18.79 25.30
C SER A 521 0.80 -18.05 25.76
N LYS A 522 0.82 -17.69 27.05
CA LYS A 522 2.06 -17.30 27.74
C LYS A 522 2.78 -18.50 28.35
N ALA A 523 2.07 -19.61 28.54
CA ALA A 523 2.65 -20.89 28.96
C ALA A 523 3.36 -21.56 27.78
N PHE A 524 4.43 -22.28 28.07
CA PHE A 524 5.23 -23.01 27.11
C PHE A 524 5.57 -24.39 27.66
N ASP A 525 5.86 -25.33 26.76
CA ASP A 525 6.40 -26.64 27.10
C ASP A 525 7.94 -26.61 26.95
N PRO A 526 8.71 -26.70 28.06
CA PRO A 526 10.17 -26.65 28.05
C PRO A 526 10.85 -27.95 27.59
N HIS A 527 10.12 -29.05 27.42
CA HIS A 527 10.69 -30.38 27.20
C HIS A 527 10.16 -31.05 25.94
N VAL A 528 10.02 -30.25 24.89
CA VAL A 528 9.56 -30.73 23.60
C VAL A 528 10.62 -31.61 22.96
N LYS A 529 10.17 -32.63 22.25
CA LYS A 529 11.05 -33.58 21.58
C LYS A 529 11.91 -32.89 20.49
N PRO A 530 13.14 -33.40 20.25
CA PRO A 530 13.99 -32.87 19.19
C PRO A 530 13.40 -33.17 17.80
N PRO A 531 13.80 -32.42 16.76
CA PRO A 531 13.43 -32.67 15.36
C PRO A 531 13.76 -34.08 14.86
N SER A 532 14.73 -34.77 15.44
CA SER A 532 15.04 -36.17 15.15
C SER A 532 14.02 -37.17 15.66
N ASP A 533 13.18 -36.80 16.64
CA ASP A 533 12.21 -37.70 17.25
C ASP A 533 10.88 -37.67 16.44
N PRO A 534 10.44 -38.80 15.86
CA PRO A 534 9.19 -38.86 15.09
C PRO A 534 7.96 -38.43 15.88
N GLN A 535 7.96 -38.57 17.21
CA GLN A 535 6.84 -38.19 18.06
C GLN A 535 6.53 -36.69 18.00
N LEU A 536 7.54 -35.85 17.72
CA LEU A 536 7.35 -34.40 17.59
C LEU A 536 6.32 -34.02 16.52
N GLU A 537 6.30 -34.74 15.40
CA GLU A 537 5.32 -34.47 14.34
C GLU A 537 3.90 -34.84 14.75
N GLU A 538 3.73 -35.88 15.55
CA GLU A 538 2.43 -36.24 16.12
C GLU A 538 1.98 -35.19 17.15
N ASP A 539 2.90 -34.71 17.99
CA ASP A 539 2.62 -33.63 18.94
C ASP A 539 2.19 -32.35 18.21
N PHE A 540 2.85 -32.00 17.09
CA PHE A 540 2.41 -30.90 16.23
C PHE A 540 1.01 -31.14 15.66
N LYS A 541 0.68 -32.34 15.19
CA LYS A 541 -0.66 -32.64 14.67
C LYS A 541 -1.71 -32.53 15.77
N ILE A 542 -1.47 -33.06 16.95
CA ILE A 542 -2.40 -32.97 18.10
C ILE A 542 -2.62 -31.51 18.48
N LEU A 543 -1.54 -30.74 18.66
CA LEU A 543 -1.62 -29.32 19.01
C LEU A 543 -2.41 -28.52 17.97
N LEU A 544 -2.20 -28.80 16.68
CA LEU A 544 -2.80 -28.05 15.58
C LEU A 544 -4.22 -28.52 15.24
N ASN A 545 -4.64 -29.72 15.65
CA ASN A 545 -5.98 -30.26 15.43
C ASN A 545 -6.93 -29.99 16.60
N ASN A 546 -6.41 -29.75 17.81
CA ASN A 546 -7.19 -29.21 18.92
C ASN A 546 -7.55 -27.75 18.62
N ARG A 547 -8.56 -27.56 17.77
CA ARG A 547 -9.30 -26.30 17.69
C ARG A 547 -9.92 -26.08 19.06
N SER A 548 -9.40 -25.11 19.80
CA SER A 548 -10.09 -24.53 20.94
C SER A 548 -11.50 -24.13 20.51
N GLU A 549 -12.49 -24.74 21.15
CA GLU A 549 -13.88 -24.25 21.28
C GLU A 549 -13.93 -22.79 21.72
#